data_AF-A0A316I667-F1
#
_entry.id   AF-A0A316I667-F1
#
_cell.length_a   1.000
_cell.length_b   1.000
_cell.length_c   1.000
_cell.angle_alpha   90.00
_cell.angle_beta   90.00
_cell.angle_gamma   90.00
#
_symmetry.space_group_name_H-M   'P 1'
#
loop_
_entity.id
_entity.type
_entity.pdbx_description
1 polymer ?
#
loop_
_entity_poly.entity_id
_entity_poly.type
_entity_poly.pdbx_seq_one_letter_code
_entity_poly.pdbx_strand_id
1 'polypeptide(L)'
;MTFDVAGEAARAVRERDAAWRFIEGFAAAWAEPIEPQDGWSRQELADTEDQLRVRIPEAVKEALSLFGKRPDLTSNQDRLLTPAELRVDHGVLVFRDENQWVAAWARVSPVTTRRS
;
A
#
# COMPACT_ATOMS: atom_id res chain seq x y z
N MET A 1 -4.59 16.54 22.21
CA MET A 1 -3.61 15.52 22.68
C MET A 1 -2.57 15.36 21.60
N THR A 2 -1.29 15.42 21.94
CA THR A 2 -0.20 15.19 20.99
C THR A 2 -0.06 13.69 20.75
N PHE A 3 -0.04 13.25 19.50
CA PHE A 3 0.16 11.85 19.13
C PHE A 3 1.59 11.41 19.50
N ASP A 4 1.73 10.37 20.32
CA ASP A 4 3.04 9.83 20.72
C ASP A 4 3.60 8.93 19.61
N VAL A 5 4.29 9.56 18.64
CA VAL A 5 4.89 8.86 17.50
C VAL A 5 5.83 7.73 17.95
N ALA A 6 6.64 7.96 18.98
CA ALA A 6 7.66 7.01 19.40
C ALA A 6 7.04 5.78 20.07
N GLY A 7 6.10 6.00 21.00
CA GLY A 7 5.39 4.93 21.69
C GLY A 7 4.52 4.08 20.75
N GLU A 8 3.81 4.73 19.83
CA GLU A 8 2.95 4.04 18.87
C GLU A 8 3.77 3.30 17.79
N ALA A 9 4.87 3.88 17.29
CA ALA A 9 5.77 3.20 16.36
C ALA A 9 6.41 1.94 16.96
N ALA A 10 6.78 1.99 18.26
CA ALA A 10 7.32 0.82 18.93
C ALA A 10 6.32 -0.34 19.01
N ARG A 11 5.01 -0.07 19.10
CA ARG A 11 3.96 -1.10 19.05
C ARG A 11 3.72 -1.60 17.62
N ALA A 12 3.69 -0.69 16.66
CA ALA A 12 3.49 -0.99 15.24
C ALA A 12 4.47 -2.02 14.69
N VAL A 13 5.76 -1.97 15.08
CA VAL A 13 6.77 -2.92 14.60
C VAL A 13 6.58 -4.36 15.12
N ARG A 14 5.73 -4.57 16.12
CA ARG A 14 5.49 -5.90 16.72
C ARG A 14 4.21 -6.57 16.22
N GLU A 15 3.19 -5.80 15.87
CA GLU A 15 1.86 -6.30 15.56
C GLU A 15 1.30 -5.63 14.31
N ARG A 16 0.79 -6.43 13.37
CA ARG A 16 0.18 -5.95 12.12
C ARG A 16 -0.95 -4.95 12.39
N ASP A 17 -1.85 -5.28 13.31
CA ASP A 17 -2.98 -4.42 13.65
C ASP A 17 -2.55 -3.13 14.36
N ALA A 18 -1.43 -3.16 15.08
CA ALA A 18 -0.86 -1.95 15.67
C ALA A 18 -0.21 -1.06 14.60
N ALA A 19 0.34 -1.64 13.52
CA ALA A 19 0.90 -0.89 12.41
C ALA A 19 -0.18 -0.08 11.66
N TRP A 20 -1.34 -0.68 11.40
CA TRP A 20 -2.45 0.03 10.75
C TRP A 20 -3.01 1.14 11.63
N ARG A 21 -3.22 0.88 12.92
CA ARG A 21 -3.64 1.90 13.89
C ARG A 21 -2.65 3.07 14.01
N PHE A 22 -1.35 2.77 13.97
CA PHE A 22 -0.32 3.80 13.94
C PHE A 22 -0.46 4.69 12.70
N ILE A 23 -0.68 4.11 11.52
CA ILE A 23 -0.83 4.88 10.28
C ILE A 23 -2.05 5.81 10.34
N GLU A 24 -3.19 5.31 10.81
CA GLU A 24 -4.41 6.12 11.00
C GLU A 24 -4.18 7.28 11.97
N GLY A 25 -3.58 6.99 13.13
CA GLY A 25 -3.29 8.01 14.15
C GLY A 25 -2.25 9.03 13.69
N PHE A 26 -1.23 8.59 12.96
CA PHE A 26 -0.21 9.45 12.39
C PHE A 26 -0.81 10.38 11.32
N ALA A 27 -1.64 9.85 10.42
CA ALA A 27 -2.33 10.65 9.40
C ALA A 27 -3.23 11.71 10.03
N ALA A 28 -4.03 11.34 11.04
CA ALA A 28 -4.90 12.29 11.75
C ALA A 28 -4.14 13.38 12.52
N ALA A 29 -2.91 13.09 12.96
CA ALA A 29 -2.07 14.06 13.66
C ALA A 29 -1.29 14.99 12.72
N TRP A 30 -0.93 14.51 11.53
CA TRP A 30 -0.07 15.21 10.57
C TRP A 30 -0.84 15.94 9.47
N ALA A 31 -1.99 15.39 9.06
CA ALA A 31 -2.83 15.89 7.99
C ALA A 31 -4.32 15.75 8.40
N GLU A 32 -5.20 15.37 7.46
CA GLU A 32 -6.59 15.02 7.76
C GLU A 32 -6.72 13.52 8.11
N PRO A 33 -7.63 13.15 9.04
CA PRO A 33 -7.96 11.77 9.33
C PRO A 33 -8.29 10.98 8.06
N ILE A 34 -8.00 9.68 8.08
CA ILE A 34 -8.36 8.76 7.00
C ILE A 34 -9.85 8.45 7.10
N GLU A 35 -10.57 8.59 5.99
CA GLU A 35 -12.00 8.27 5.90
C GLU A 35 -12.26 7.07 4.97
N PRO A 36 -13.42 6.38 5.07
CA PRO A 36 -13.69 5.19 4.26
C PRO A 36 -13.56 5.38 2.74
N GLN A 37 -13.78 6.59 2.23
CA GLN A 37 -13.64 6.92 0.81
C GLN A 37 -12.19 7.08 0.34
N ASP A 38 -11.23 7.18 1.26
CA ASP A 38 -9.80 7.33 0.97
C ASP A 38 -9.17 6.02 0.47
N GLY A 39 -9.93 4.92 0.52
CA GLY A 39 -9.52 3.60 0.10
C GLY A 39 -10.14 3.11 -1.21
N TRP A 40 -9.49 2.10 -1.79
CA TRP A 40 -10.05 1.24 -2.83
C TRP A 40 -10.77 0.04 -2.22
N SER A 41 -11.92 -0.32 -2.78
CA SER A 41 -12.68 -1.48 -2.34
C SER A 41 -11.94 -2.78 -2.64
N ARG A 42 -12.24 -3.82 -1.86
CA ARG A 42 -11.69 -5.16 -2.11
C ARG A 42 -12.07 -5.72 -3.48
N GLN A 43 -13.23 -5.32 -4.02
CA GLN A 43 -13.66 -5.73 -5.35
C GLN A 43 -12.80 -5.07 -6.43
N GLU A 44 -12.58 -3.76 -6.36
CA GLU A 44 -11.72 -3.05 -7.33
C GLU A 44 -10.29 -3.62 -7.35
N LEU A 45 -9.77 -4.03 -6.18
CA LEU A 45 -8.47 -4.68 -6.09
C LEU A 45 -8.47 -6.10 -6.66
N ALA A 46 -9.55 -6.85 -6.50
CA ALA A 46 -9.70 -8.18 -7.12
C ALA A 46 -9.76 -8.08 -8.65
N ASP A 47 -10.54 -7.12 -9.18
CA ASP A 47 -10.61 -6.85 -10.61
C ASP A 47 -9.22 -6.48 -11.18
N THR A 48 -8.40 -5.79 -10.38
CA THR A 48 -7.02 -5.44 -10.73
C THR A 48 -6.10 -6.66 -10.73
N GLU A 49 -6.23 -7.57 -9.75
CA GLU A 49 -5.51 -8.84 -9.75
C GLU A 49 -5.81 -9.67 -11.01
N ASP A 50 -7.08 -9.70 -11.43
CA ASP A 50 -7.53 -10.40 -12.63
C ASP A 50 -6.95 -9.79 -13.91
N GLN A 51 -6.91 -8.46 -14.00
CA GLN A 51 -6.30 -7.73 -15.12
C GLN A 51 -4.80 -7.97 -15.21
N LEU A 52 -4.09 -7.92 -14.07
CA LEU A 52 -2.63 -8.11 -14.01
C LEU A 52 -2.22 -9.59 -14.08
N ARG A 53 -3.17 -10.51 -13.86
CA ARG A 53 -2.94 -11.95 -13.74
C ARG A 53 -1.94 -12.31 -12.64
N VAL A 54 -1.87 -11.49 -11.58
CA VAL A 54 -1.03 -11.72 -10.41
C VAL A 54 -1.78 -11.34 -9.14
N ARG A 55 -1.42 -11.99 -8.04
CA ARG A 55 -1.94 -11.64 -6.71
C ARG A 55 -1.20 -10.44 -6.16
N ILE A 56 -1.94 -9.43 -5.71
CA ILE A 56 -1.40 -8.28 -4.99
C ILE A 56 -1.14 -8.73 -3.55
N PRO A 57 0.05 -8.47 -2.98
CA PRO A 57 0.34 -8.80 -1.59
C PRO A 57 -0.69 -8.20 -0.64
N GLU A 58 -1.11 -8.96 0.39
CA GLU A 58 -2.21 -8.54 1.28
C GLU A 58 -1.95 -7.19 1.96
N ALA A 59 -0.72 -6.92 2.38
CA ALA A 59 -0.34 -5.63 2.97
C ALA A 59 -0.49 -4.45 1.98
N VAL A 60 -0.24 -4.67 0.69
CA VAL A 60 -0.44 -3.64 -0.35
C VAL A 60 -1.93 -3.42 -0.57
N LYS A 61 -2.74 -4.48 -0.58
CA LYS A 61 -4.20 -4.34 -0.65
C LYS A 61 -4.73 -3.59 0.57
N GLU A 62 -4.29 -3.92 1.78
CA GLU A 62 -4.68 -3.20 3.01
C GLU A 62 -4.32 -1.72 2.92
N ALA A 63 -3.11 -1.36 2.48
CA ALA A 63 -2.71 0.02 2.27
C ALA A 63 -3.58 0.74 1.23
N LEU A 64 -3.82 0.11 0.06
CA LEU A 64 -4.67 0.67 -0.99
C LEU A 64 -6.13 0.82 -0.53
N SER A 65 -6.63 -0.09 0.31
CA SER A 65 -7.96 -0.01 0.89
C SER A 65 -8.08 0.96 2.06
N LEU A 66 -6.98 1.37 2.68
CA LEU A 66 -7.01 2.32 3.79
C LEU A 66 -6.82 3.75 3.29
N PHE A 67 -5.81 4.00 2.47
CA PHE A 67 -5.41 5.36 2.06
C PHE A 67 -4.92 5.45 0.60
N GLY A 68 -5.27 4.48 -0.26
CA GLY A 68 -4.80 4.41 -1.64
C GLY A 68 -5.22 5.59 -2.54
N LYS A 69 -6.16 6.44 -2.10
CA LYS A 69 -6.61 7.66 -2.79
C LYS A 69 -6.06 8.94 -2.15
N ARG A 70 -5.13 8.83 -1.18
CA ARG A 70 -4.50 9.94 -0.46
C ARG A 70 -3.06 10.17 -0.92
N PRO A 71 -2.85 10.86 -2.07
CA PRO A 71 -1.51 11.15 -2.57
C PRO A 71 -0.72 12.05 -1.62
N ASP A 72 -1.38 12.90 -0.83
CA ASP A 72 -0.78 13.73 0.22
C ASP A 72 -0.05 12.91 1.28
N LEU A 73 -0.52 11.70 1.58
CA LEU A 73 0.11 10.80 2.55
C LEU A 73 1.24 9.95 1.93
N THR A 74 1.25 9.78 0.61
CA THR A 74 2.02 8.72 -0.04
C THR A 74 2.95 9.19 -1.16
N SER A 75 2.98 10.46 -1.54
CA SER A 75 3.63 10.92 -2.79
C SER A 75 4.80 11.89 -2.62
N ASN A 76 5.34 12.08 -1.41
CA ASN A 76 6.46 13.01 -1.19
C ASN A 76 7.77 12.56 -1.87
N GLN A 77 8.04 11.24 -1.92
CA GLN A 77 9.25 10.68 -2.55
C GLN A 77 8.93 9.55 -3.52
N ASP A 78 8.29 8.46 -3.09
CA ASP A 78 7.79 7.44 -4.01
C ASP A 78 6.27 7.38 -3.94
N ARG A 79 5.61 7.65 -5.05
CA ARG A 79 4.15 7.63 -5.13
C ARG A 79 3.63 6.22 -5.03
N LEU A 80 2.63 6.00 -4.18
CA LEU A 80 1.84 4.77 -4.20
C LEU A 80 0.98 4.76 -5.48
N LEU A 81 1.14 3.71 -6.29
CA LEU A 81 0.42 3.57 -7.55
C LEU A 81 -1.06 3.25 -7.33
N THR A 82 -1.92 3.85 -8.14
CA THR A 82 -3.35 3.48 -8.17
C THR A 82 -3.53 2.09 -8.79
N PRO A 83 -4.68 1.43 -8.60
CA PRO A 83 -4.94 0.11 -9.19
C PRO A 83 -4.75 0.09 -10.72
N ALA A 84 -5.12 1.16 -11.41
CA ALA A 84 -4.95 1.29 -12.86
C ALA A 84 -3.48 1.46 -13.31
N GLU A 85 -2.59 1.86 -12.40
CA GLU A 85 -1.16 2.08 -12.67
C GLU A 85 -0.27 0.96 -12.18
N LEU A 86 -0.80 0.06 -11.33
CA LEU A 86 -0.10 -1.16 -10.95
C LEU A 86 0.31 -1.92 -12.21
N ARG A 87 1.54 -2.43 -12.20
CA ARG A 87 2.10 -3.15 -13.34
C ARG A 87 3.05 -4.23 -12.89
N VAL A 88 3.20 -5.25 -13.73
CA VAL A 88 4.24 -6.27 -13.57
C VAL A 88 5.39 -5.92 -14.48
N ASP A 89 6.58 -5.82 -13.90
CA ASP A 89 7.81 -5.54 -14.61
C ASP A 89 8.80 -6.67 -14.33
N HIS A 90 9.27 -7.35 -15.37
CA HIS A 90 10.16 -8.51 -15.26
C HIS A 90 9.68 -9.57 -14.23
N GLY A 91 8.37 -9.79 -14.13
CA GLY A 91 7.77 -10.75 -13.21
C GLY A 91 7.59 -10.25 -11.77
N VAL A 92 7.83 -8.96 -11.52
CA VAL A 92 7.69 -8.37 -10.18
C VAL A 92 6.62 -7.28 -10.17
N LEU A 93 5.77 -7.30 -9.15
CA LEU A 93 4.71 -6.29 -9.01
C LEU A 93 5.32 -4.96 -8.56
N VAL A 94 5.17 -3.94 -9.40
CA VAL A 94 5.52 -2.56 -9.09
C VAL A 94 4.29 -1.88 -8.50
N PHE A 95 4.41 -1.40 -7.27
CA PHE A 95 3.33 -0.74 -6.52
C PHE A 95 3.70 0.66 -6.01
N ARG A 96 4.98 1.05 -6.10
CA ARG A 96 5.44 2.43 -5.91
C ARG A 96 6.32 2.85 -7.08
N ASP A 97 6.25 4.12 -7.42
CA ASP A 97 7.08 4.75 -8.44
C ASP A 97 7.85 5.92 -7.81
N GLU A 98 9.17 5.92 -7.95
CA GLU A 98 10.02 6.95 -7.37
C GLU A 98 9.87 8.26 -8.16
N ASN A 99 9.59 9.35 -7.45
CA ASN A 99 9.38 10.68 -8.04
C ASN A 99 10.68 11.30 -8.60
N GLN A 100 11.83 10.62 -8.54
CA GLN A 100 13.12 11.10 -9.07
C GLN A 100 13.99 9.94 -9.62
N TRP A 101 13.48 9.15 -10.58
CA TRP A 101 14.26 8.38 -11.58
C TRP A 101 15.49 7.54 -11.13
N VAL A 102 15.53 6.86 -9.97
CA VAL A 102 16.69 6.02 -9.58
C VAL A 102 16.36 4.61 -9.04
N ALA A 103 15.13 4.26 -8.63
CA ALA A 103 14.81 2.95 -8.04
C ALA A 103 13.33 2.53 -8.18
N ALA A 104 13.12 1.23 -8.47
CA ALA A 104 11.81 0.58 -8.40
C ALA A 104 11.82 -0.51 -7.31
N TRP A 105 10.76 -0.58 -6.51
CA TRP A 105 10.61 -1.55 -5.42
C TRP A 105 9.53 -2.56 -5.77
N ALA A 106 9.86 -3.84 -5.67
CA ALA A 106 8.96 -4.89 -6.10
C ALA A 106 9.13 -6.16 -5.25
N ARG A 107 8.08 -6.97 -5.11
CA ARG A 107 8.11 -8.24 -4.37
C ARG A 107 7.75 -9.41 -5.29
N VAL A 108 8.52 -10.50 -5.19
CA VAL A 108 8.25 -11.74 -5.94
C VAL A 108 6.92 -12.34 -5.50
N SER A 109 6.03 -12.59 -6.46
CA SER A 109 4.82 -13.39 -6.27
C SER A 109 5.09 -14.82 -6.73
N PRO A 110 4.75 -15.87 -5.95
CA PRO A 110 4.99 -17.24 -6.36
C PRO A 110 4.06 -17.63 -7.52
N VAL A 111 4.65 -17.88 -8.70
CA VAL A 111 3.95 -18.45 -9.85
C VAL A 111 3.71 -19.94 -9.58
N THR A 112 2.45 -20.35 -9.47
CA THR A 112 2.07 -21.77 -9.47
C THR A 112 2.31 -22.34 -10.86
N THR A 113 3.46 -22.98 -11.06
CA THR A 113 3.71 -23.73 -12.28
C THR A 113 2.92 -25.04 -12.19
N ARG A 114 1.82 -25.16 -12.95
CA ARG A 114 1.24 -26.48 -13.24
C ARG A 114 2.24 -27.24 -14.11
N ARG A 115 2.86 -28.28 -13.56
CA ARG A 115 3.51 -29.31 -14.37
C ARG A 115 2.41 -30.19 -14.96
N SER A 116 2.42 -30.27 -16.29
CA SER A 116 1.71 -31.28 -17.11
C SER A 116 2.18 -32.68 -16.77
#